data_AF-A0A0K0EBZ0-F1
#
_entry.id   AF-A0A0K0EBZ0-F1
#
_cell.length_a   1.000
_cell.length_b   1.000
_cell.length_c   1.000
_cell.angle_alpha   90.00
_cell.angle_beta   90.00
_cell.angle_gamma   90.00
#
_symmetry.space_group_name_H-M   'P 1'
#
loop_
_entity.id
_entity.type
_entity.pdbx_description
1 polymer ?
#
loop_
_entity_poly.entity_id
_entity_poly.type
_entity_poly.pdbx_seq_one_letter_code
_entity_poly.pdbx_strand_id
1 'polypeptide(L)' 'MLHNGHFGSIKVKLLAQSYCFWPEIKEGIENITKECDVCNLYGDTKTNDDLHAWKKTDKQWYRVHIDFAKTF' A
#
# COMPACT_ATOMS: atom_id res chain seq x y z
N MET A 1 -13.68 11.12 13.88
CA MET A 1 -12.62 10.12 14.07
C MET A 1 -11.61 10.24 12.93
N LEU A 2 -10.30 10.04 13.15
CA LEU A 2 -9.23 10.25 12.16
C LEU A 2 -9.43 9.50 10.82
N HIS A 3 -10.16 8.38 10.84
CA HIS A 3 -10.44 7.56 9.66
C HIS A 3 -11.78 7.88 8.96
N ASN A 4 -12.55 8.88 9.39
CA ASN A 4 -13.84 9.23 8.75
C ASN A 4 -13.71 9.60 7.26
N GLY A 5 -12.55 10.10 6.84
CA GLY A 5 -12.27 10.40 5.43
C GLY A 5 -11.81 9.19 4.61
N HIS A 6 -11.82 7.97 5.17
CA HIS A 6 -11.35 6.73 4.55
C HIS A 6 -9.94 6.81 3.94
N PHE A 7 -9.09 7.69 4.49
CA PHE A 7 -7.70 7.76 4.06
C PHE A 7 -6.98 6.45 4.40
N GLY A 8 -6.09 6.03 3.50
CA GLY A 8 -5.27 4.84 3.70
C GLY A 8 -4.47 4.89 5.00
N SER A 9 -4.21 3.71 5.58
CA SER A 9 -3.62 3.55 6.91
C SER A 9 -2.34 4.37 7.13
N ILE A 10 -1.48 4.48 6.12
CA ILE A 10 -0.25 5.29 6.17
C ILE A 10 -0.56 6.77 6.42
N LYS A 11 -1.49 7.36 5.66
CA LYS A 11 -1.83 8.78 5.77
C LYS A 11 -2.45 9.09 7.14
N VAL A 12 -3.30 8.20 7.65
CA VAL A 12 -3.92 8.36 8.97
C VAL A 12 -2.86 8.31 10.09
N LYS A 13 -1.88 7.40 10.00
CA LYS A 13 -0.77 7.33 10.98
C LYS A 13 0.08 8.59 10.98
N LEU A 14 0.43 9.10 9.80
CA LEU A 14 1.22 10.33 9.65
C LEU A 14 0.47 11.53 10.24
N LEU A 15 -0.82 11.65 9.93
CA LEU A 15 -1.65 12.71 10.47
C LEU A 15 -1.77 12.63 11.99
N ALA A 16 -1.97 11.44 12.56
CA ALA A 16 -2.02 11.30 14.02
C ALA A 16 -0.69 11.71 14.68
N GLN A 17 0.43 11.23 14.13
CA GLN A 17 1.77 11.55 14.65
C GLN A 17 2.15 13.02 14.54
N SER A 18 1.52 13.79 13.65
CA SER A 18 1.77 15.24 13.58
C SER A 18 1.07 16.02 14.71
N TYR A 19 0.08 15.45 15.37
CA TYR A 19 -0.69 16.13 16.43
C TYR A 19 -0.48 15.55 17.82
N CYS A 20 -0.15 14.26 17.94
CA CYS A 20 -0.07 13.59 19.23
C CYS A 20 0.88 12.39 19.21
N PHE A 21 1.34 12.02 20.40
CA PHE A 21 2.22 10.87 20.59
C PHE A 21 1.86 10.15 21.89
N TRP A 22 1.63 8.85 21.80
CA TRP A 22 1.61 7.90 22.92
C TRP A 22 2.02 6.51 22.41
N PRO A 23 2.44 5.60 23.30
CA PRO A 23 2.74 4.22 22.91
C PRO A 23 1.56 3.58 22.17
N GLU A 24 1.84 2.80 21.13
CA GLU A 24 0.80 2.01 20.41
C GLU A 24 -0.23 2.81 19.58
N ILE A 25 -0.10 4.15 19.47
CA ILE A 25 -0.98 4.96 18.60
C ILE A 25 -1.06 4.42 17.16
N LYS A 26 0.05 3.91 16.63
CA LYS A 26 0.12 3.31 15.30
C LYS A 26 -0.74 2.05 15.20
N GLU A 27 -0.67 1.18 16.21
CA GLU A 27 -1.39 -0.08 16.26
C GLU A 27 -2.89 0.14 16.38
N GLY A 28 -3.31 1.06 17.27
CA GLY A 28 -4.71 1.45 17.38
C GLY A 28 -5.26 1.98 16.04
N ILE A 29 -4.49 2.81 15.33
CA ILE A 29 -4.87 3.29 14.00
C ILE A 29 -4.95 2.16 12.97
N GLU A 30 -4.01 1.21 13.00
CA GLU A 30 -4.07 0.03 12.12
C GLU A 30 -5.36 -0.74 12.33
N ASN A 31 -5.72 -1.03 13.57
CA ASN A 31 -6.92 -1.80 13.90
C ASN A 31 -8.18 -1.07 13.40
N ILE A 32 -8.31 0.23 13.68
CA ILE A 32 -9.42 1.05 13.18
C ILE A 32 -9.51 1.02 11.64
N THR A 33 -8.36 1.08 10.94
CA THR A 33 -8.34 1.07 9.48
C THR A 33 -8.62 -0.32 8.89
N LYS A 34 -8.23 -1.40 9.59
CA LYS A 34 -8.45 -2.80 9.17
C LYS A 34 -9.89 -3.26 9.41
N GLU A 35 -10.53 -2.78 10.47
CA GLU A 35 -11.91 -3.13 10.82
C GLU A 35 -12.96 -2.30 10.06
N CYS A 36 -12.52 -1.37 9.21
CA CYS A 36 -13.44 -0.51 8.48
C CYS A 36 -14.09 -1.25 7.30
N ASP A 37 -15.37 -1.58 7.45
CA ASP A 37 -16.17 -2.27 6.43
C ASP A 37 -16.16 -1.56 5.06
N VAL A 38 -16.27 -0.23 5.07
CA VAL A 38 -16.25 0.57 3.83
C VAL A 38 -14.90 0.44 3.11
N CYS A 39 -13.80 0.49 3.84
CA CYS A 39 -12.47 0.33 3.26
C CYS A 39 -12.21 -1.12 2.83
N ASN A 40 -12.75 -2.11 3.53
CA ASN A 40 -12.64 -3.50 3.13
C ASN A 40 -13.46 -3.82 1.88
N LEU A 41 -14.60 -3.15 1.69
CA LEU A 41 -15.49 -3.38 0.55
C LEU A 41 -15.07 -2.62 -0.72
N TYR A 42 -14.58 -1.38 -0.57
CA TYR A 42 -14.30 -0.48 -1.68
C TYR A 42 -12.82 -0.08 -1.80
N GLY A 43 -11.97 -0.53 -0.89
CA GLY A 43 -10.53 -0.27 -0.92
C GLY A 43 -9.86 -0.94 -2.11
N ASP A 44 -8.72 -0.37 -2.51
CA ASP A 44 -7.89 -0.94 -3.57
C ASP A 44 -7.28 -2.27 -3.12
N THR A 45 -7.88 -3.38 -3.57
CA THR A 45 -7.36 -4.73 -3.39
C THR A 45 -6.23 -4.94 -4.37
N LYS A 46 -5.04 -4.38 -4.09
CA LYS A 46 -3.80 -4.76 -4.77
C LYS A 46 -3.33 -6.13 -4.28
N THR A 47 -4.17 -7.14 -4.43
CA THR A 47 -3.76 -8.53 -4.28
C THR A 47 -3.00 -8.89 -5.55
N ASN A 48 -1.67 -8.83 -5.44
CA ASN A 48 -0.74 -9.32 -6.45
C ASN A 48 -0.66 -10.86 -6.42
N ASP A 49 -1.76 -11.53 -6.08
CA ASP A 49 -1.77 -12.94 -5.69
C ASP A 49 -1.42 -13.85 -6.88
N ASP A 50 -1.69 -13.37 -8.11
CA ASP A 50 -1.38 -14.06 -9.36
C ASP A 50 -0.29 -13.38 -10.21
N LEU A 51 0.52 -12.50 -9.63
CA LEU A 51 1.67 -11.94 -10.37
C LEU A 51 2.71 -13.03 -10.63
N HIS A 52 2.70 -13.59 -11.84
CA HIS A 52 3.75 -14.48 -12.29
C HIS A 52 5.07 -13.71 -12.41
N ALA A 53 5.99 -13.95 -11.47
CA ALA A 53 7.34 -13.43 -11.56
C ALA A 53 8.06 -14.01 -12.79
N TRP A 54 8.69 -13.15 -13.58
CA TRP A 54 9.51 -13.60 -14.71
C TRP A 54 10.64 -14.50 -14.21
N LYS A 55 10.78 -15.71 -14.79
CA LYS A 55 11.90 -16.62 -14.50
C LYS A 55 13.23 -15.92 -14.75
N LYS A 56 14.19 -16.07 -13.82
CA LYS A 56 15.57 -15.58 -13.98
C LYS A 56 16.23 -16.22 -15.21
N THR A 57 17.10 -15.48 -15.88
CA THR A 57 17.87 -15.97 -17.03
C THR A 57 19.15 -16.66 -16.57
N ASP A 58 19.49 -17.79 -17.17
CA ASP A 58 20.67 -18.58 -16.80
C ASP A 58 21.98 -18.04 -17.40
N LYS A 59 21.90 -17.16 -18.40
CA LYS A 59 23.05 -16.59 -19.14
C LYS A 59 22.85 -15.09 -19.38
N GLN A 60 23.96 -14.37 -19.56
CA GLN A 60 23.94 -12.97 -19.96
C GLN A 60 23.28 -12.82 -21.34
N TRP A 61 22.64 -11.66 -21.59
CA TRP A 61 21.99 -11.31 -22.85
C TRP A 61 20.84 -12.24 -23.31
N TYR A 62 20.33 -13.12 -22.44
CA TYR A 62 19.29 -14.08 -22.79
C TYR A 62 17.87 -13.48 -22.83
N ARG A 63 17.65 -12.37 -22.11
CA ARG A 63 16.42 -11.58 -22.16
C ARG A 63 16.77 -10.10 -21.98
N VAL A 64 16.26 -9.26 -22.86
CA VAL A 64 16.39 -7.80 -22.78
C VAL A 64 14.99 -7.22 -22.63
N HIS A 65 14.76 -6.47 -21.56
CA HIS A 65 13.53 -5.71 -21.38
C HIS A 65 13.77 -4.31 -21.91
N ILE A 66 12.95 -3.87 -22.86
CA ILE A 66 12.97 -2.53 -23.43
C ILE A 66 11.60 -1.93 -23.16
N ASP A 67 11.58 -0.75 -22.57
CA ASP A 67 10.36 0.00 -22.32
C ASP A 67 10.54 1.43 -22.84
N PHE A 68 9.44 2.03 -23.28
CA PHE A 68 9.42 3.43 -23.66
C PHE A 68 9.03 4.25 -22.45
N ALA A 69 9.97 5.00 -21.88
CA ALA A 69 9.63 6.07 -20.96
C ALA A 69 8.92 7.17 -21.75
N LYS A 70 7.58 7.11 -21.83
CA LYS A 70 6.83 8.20 -22.44
C LYS A 70 7.03 9.46 -21.61
N THR A 71 7.31 10.60 -22.25
CA THR A 71 6.42 11.79 -22.27
C THR A 71 6.98 12.83 -23.24
N PHE A 72 6.14 13.29 -24.16
CA PHE A 72 5.84 14.71 -24.40
C PHE A 72 4.33 14.80 -24.65
#